data_AF-A0A7G6SVW8-F1
#
_entry.id   AF-A0A7G6SVW8-F1
#
_cell.length_a   1.000
_cell.length_b   1.000
_cell.length_c   1.000
_cell.angle_alpha   90.00
_cell.angle_beta   90.00
_cell.angle_gamma   90.00
#
_symmetry.space_group_name_H-M   'P 1'
#
loop_
_entity.id
_entity.type
_entity.pdbx_description
1 polymer ?
#
loop_
_entity_poly.entity_id
_entity_poly.type
_entity_poly.pdbx_seq_one_letter_code
_entity_poly.pdbx_strand_id
1 'polypeptide(L)' 'MRHPLYACEAIVLLGLVLRNPTWITVAIGATALAFQYRRLINEEKVLQAAFPEYDAYRQATPMLVPSIFR' A
#
# COMPACT_ATOMS: atom_id res chain seq x y z
N MET A 1 -2.47 10.94 2.93
CA MET A 1 -1.70 9.68 2.86
C MET A 1 -2.24 8.76 3.94
N ARG A 2 -3.17 7.86 3.61
CA ARG A 2 -3.80 6.98 4.62
C ARG A 2 -2.84 5.94 5.19
N HIS A 3 -1.78 5.60 4.46
CA HIS A 3 -0.78 4.64 4.92
C HIS A 3 0.65 5.01 4.50
N PRO A 4 1.25 6.03 5.12
CA PRO A 4 2.65 6.38 4.87
C PRO A 4 3.62 5.22 5.20
N LEU A 5 3.21 4.32 6.10
CA LEU A 5 3.98 3.12 6.46
C LEU A 5 4.15 2.17 5.27
N TYR A 6 3.10 1.88 4.49
CA TYR A 6 3.21 1.00 3.31
C TYR A 6 4.11 1.61 2.23
N ALA A 7 4.12 2.94 2.09
CA ALA A 7 5.05 3.61 1.18
C ALA A 7 6.51 3.45 1.64
N CYS A 8 6.78 3.61 2.94
CA CYS A 8 8.10 3.34 3.51
C CYS A 8 8.51 1.86 3.36
N GLU A 9 7.60 0.92 3.62
CA GLU A 9 7.87 -0.51 3.45
C GLU A 9 8.17 -0.86 1.99
N ALA A 10 7.45 -0.28 1.02
CA ALA A 10 7.73 -0.46 -0.39
C ALA A 10 9.11 0.08 -0.80
N ILE A 11 9.51 1.24 -0.26
CA ILE A 11 10.84 1.82 -0.50
C ILE A 11 11.94 0.94 0.11
N VAL A 12 11.74 0.41 1.31
CA VAL A 12 12.69 -0.51 1.96
C VAL A 12 12.82 -1.82 1.17
N LEU A 13 11.70 -2.39 0.71
CA LEU A 13 11.70 -3.57 -0.16
C LEU A 13 12.43 -3.31 -1.47
N LEU A 14 12.21 -2.16 -2.11
CA LEU A 14 12.95 -1.75 -3.30
C LEU A 14 14.45 -1.62 -3.03
N GLY A 15 14.85 -1.01 -1.90
CA GLY A 15 16.25 -0.92 -1.48
C GLY A 15 16.90 -2.29 -1.26
N LEU A 16 16.15 -3.26 -0.70
CA LEU A 16 16.60 -4.64 -0.53
C LEU A 16 16.81 -5.38 -1.86
N VAL A 17 15.87 -5.20 -2.80
CA VAL A 17 15.97 -5.76 -4.15
C VAL A 17 17.13 -5.13 -4.92
N LEU A 18 17.34 -3.81 -4.82
CA LEU A 18 18.46 -3.11 -5.47
C LEU A 18 19.81 -3.51 -4.87
N ARG A 19 19.88 -3.82 -3.57
CA ARG A 19 21.11 -4.27 -2.92
C ARG A 19 21.54 -5.67 -3.40
N ASN A 20 20.60 -6.54 -3.73
CA ASN A 20 20.88 -7.87 -4.27
C ASN A 20 19.89 -8.18 -5.40
N PRO A 21 20.15 -7.74 -6.64
CA PRO A 21 19.20 -7.85 -7.75
C PRO A 21 19.22 -9.25 -8.37
N THR A 22 18.98 -10.29 -7.57
CA THR A 22 18.75 -11.64 -8.10
C THR A 22 17.27 -11.81 -8.45
N TRP A 23 16.97 -12.69 -9.41
CA TRP A 23 15.60 -13.03 -9.80
C TRP A 23 14.74 -13.49 -8.60
N ILE A 24 15.35 -14.17 -7.63
CA ILE A 24 14.67 -14.64 -6.42
C ILE A 24 14.23 -13.45 -5.56
N THR A 25 15.14 -12.50 -5.30
CA THR A 25 14.84 -11.28 -4.53
C THR A 25 13.79 -10.41 -5.20
N VAL A 26 13.80 -10.31 -6.54
CA VAL A 26 12.75 -9.61 -7.29
C VAL A 26 11.40 -10.32 -7.12
N ALA A 27 11.37 -11.65 -7.23
CA ALA A 27 10.13 -12.43 -7.05
C ALA A 27 9.57 -12.31 -5.62
N ILE A 28 10.45 -12.36 -4.60
CA ILE A 28 10.07 -12.14 -3.20
C ILE A 28 9.54 -10.72 -3.01
N GLY A 29 10.23 -9.71 -3.54
CA GLY A 29 9.81 -8.31 -3.45
C GLY A 29 8.46 -8.05 -4.10
N ALA A 30 8.25 -8.55 -5.31
CA ALA A 30 6.97 -8.44 -6.01
C ALA A 30 5.83 -9.15 -5.25
N THR A 31 6.12 -10.33 -4.69
CA THR A 31 5.16 -11.08 -3.88
C THR A 31 4.79 -10.30 -2.62
N ALA A 32 5.78 -9.78 -1.89
CA ALA A 32 5.57 -8.97 -0.69
C ALA A 32 4.71 -7.72 -0.98
N LEU A 33 4.99 -7.01 -2.09
CA LEU A 33 4.18 -5.87 -2.54
C LEU A 33 2.74 -6.28 -2.88
N ALA A 34 2.54 -7.42 -3.55
CA ALA A 34 1.21 -7.92 -3.86
C ALA A 34 0.41 -8.29 -2.58
N PHE A 35 1.08 -8.86 -1.57
CA PHE A 35 0.47 -9.14 -0.28
C PHE A 35 0.12 -7.86 0.48
N GLN A 36 1.01 -6.86 0.51
CA GLN A 36 0.70 -5.55 1.10
C GLN A 36 -0.50 -4.90 0.42
N TYR A 37 -0.57 -4.91 -0.91
CA TYR A 37 -1.69 -4.36 -1.65
C TYR A 37 -3.01 -5.06 -1.32
N ARG A 38 -3.01 -6.39 -1.22
CA ARG A 38 -4.20 -7.15 -0.80
C ARG A 38 -4.60 -6.84 0.64
N ARG A 39 -3.65 -6.72 1.56
CA ARG A 39 -3.90 -6.36 2.95
C ARG A 39 -4.55 -4.98 3.06
N LEU A 40 -4.03 -4.01 2.31
CA LEU A 40 -4.58 -2.66 2.24
C LEU A 40 -6.04 -2.67 1.77
N ILE A 41 -6.36 -3.39 0.69
CA ILE A 41 -7.75 -3.52 0.21
C ILE A 41 -8.63 -4.19 1.26
N ASN A 42 -8.11 -5.20 1.96
CA ASN A 42 -8.88 -5.89 2.99
C ASN A 42 -9.15 -4.99 4.21
N GLU A 43 -8.16 -4.22 4.65
CA GLU A 43 -8.32 -3.20 5.70
C GLU A 43 -9.38 -2.17 5.29
N GLU A 44 -9.34 -1.65 4.06
CA GLU A 44 -10.37 -0.72 3.59
C GLU A 44 -11.76 -1.35 3.56
N LYS A 45 -11.89 -2.61 3.12
CA LYS A 45 -13.19 -3.32 3.10
C LYS A 45 -13.75 -3.52 4.50
N VAL A 46 -12.91 -3.93 5.45
CA VAL A 46 -13.31 -4.10 6.85
C VAL A 46 -13.70 -2.76 7.48
N LEU A 47 -12.94 -1.71 7.21
CA LEU A 47 -13.24 -0.36 7.71
C LEU A 47 -14.55 0.20 7.12
N GLN A 48 -14.81 0.00 5.83
CA GLN A 48 -16.07 0.37 5.21
C GLN A 48 -17.26 -0.42 5.77
N ALA A 49 -17.08 -1.72 6.03
CA ALA A 49 -18.12 -2.56 6.61
C ALA A 49 -18.41 -2.22 8.08
N ALA A 50 -17.38 -1.84 8.85
CA ALA A 50 -17.50 -1.52 10.27
C ALA A 50 -17.95 -0.06 10.54
N PHE A 51 -17.65 0.87 9.63
CA PHE A 51 -17.89 2.30 9.82
C PHE A 51 -18.52 2.92 8.57
N PRO A 52 -19.86 3.09 8.53
CA PRO A 52 -20.56 3.73 7.41
C PRO A 52 -20.11 5.18 7.16
N GLU A 53 -19.66 5.88 8.20
CA GLU A 53 -19.13 7.25 8.16
C GLU A 53 -17.74 7.33 7.47
N TYR A 54 -17.09 6.19 7.26
CA TYR A 54 -15.75 6.10 6.67
C TYR A 54 -15.73 6.45 5.18
N ASP A 55 -16.87 6.35 4.49
CA ASP A 55 -17.01 6.75 3.08
C ASP A 55 -16.79 8.26 2.89
N ALA A 56 -17.27 9.09 3.82
CA ALA A 56 -17.00 10.53 3.81
C ALA A 56 -15.50 10.82 4.02
N TYR A 57 -14.84 10.05 4.90
CA TYR A 57 -13.40 10.15 5.13
C TYR A 57 -12.55 9.65 3.95
N ARG A 58 -13.08 8.71 3.15
CA ARG A 58 -12.42 8.15 1.95
C ARG A 58 -12.42 9.13 0.79
N GLN A 59 -13.46 9.94 0.66
CA GLN A 59 -13.52 11.02 -0.32
C GLN A 59 -12.52 12.16 -0.01
N ALA A 60 -12.29 12.45 1.27
CA ALA A 60 -11.40 13.54 1.68
C ALA A 60 -9.91 13.16 1.66
N THR A 61 -9.57 11.86 1.80
CA THR A 61 -8.18 11.44 2.00
C THR A 61 -7.76 10.35 1.01
N PRO A 62 -6.87 10.65 0.05
CA PRO A 62 -6.36 9.65 -0.88
C PRO A 62 -5.49 8.59 -0.18
N MET A 63 -5.62 7.37 -0.68
CA MET A 63 -5.15 6.11 -0.07
C MET A 63 -3.62 5.93 -0.15
N LEU A 64 -3.01 6.18 -1.31
CA LEU A 64 -1.57 5.91 -1.52
C LEU A 64 -0.81 7.02 -2.27
N VAL A 65 -1.45 7.65 -3.24
CA VAL A 65 -0.88 8.76 -4.01
C VAL A 65 -1.78 9.97 -3.75
N PRO A 66 -1.27 11.10 -3.24
CA PRO A 66 -2.05 12.34 -3.24
C PRO A 66 -2.55 12.55 -4.67
N SER A 67 -3.80 12.94 -4.89
CA SER A 67 -4.23 13.28 -6.25
C SER A 67 -3.35 14.43 -6.77
N ILE A 68 -2.28 14.10 -7.50
CA ILE A 68 -1.41 15.07 -8.18
C ILE A 68 -2.16 15.66 -9.38
N PHE A 69 -3.28 15.05 -9.77
CA PHE A 69 -4.22 15.62 -10.73
C PHE A 69 -5.41 16.20 -9.99
N ARG A 70 -5.38 17.53 -9.82
CA ARG A 70 -6.57 18.36 -9.72
C ARG A 70 -6.68 19.17 -10.99
#